data_AF-A0A956QDW4-F1
#
_entry.id   AF-A0A956QDW4-F1
#
_cell.length_a   1.000
_cell.length_b   1.000
_cell.length_c   1.000
_cell.angle_alpha   90.00
_cell.angle_beta   90.00
_cell.angle_gamma   90.00
#
_symmetry.space_group_name_H-M   'P 1'
#
loop_
_entity.id
_entity.type
_entity.pdbx_description
1 polymer ?
#
loop_
_entity_poly.entity_id
_entity_poly.type
_entity_poly.pdbx_seq_one_letter_code
_entity_poly.pdbx_strand_id
1 'polypeptide(L)'
;FFFPPNLRWLLEAVSVIASESFTSTSAPIQCAGIRAFSGGPDIEDYLTQSRRILSAVAAYSVDRLRACGAKVPSPDGAFYLFADFTPLAAKLAGRGLYSSTELCRALLDDTGVAILPGSDFGRPSGELTARLAIVDFDGRWALLAAPEVATLDEQFVQQHCPRLVEAFDRLAGWLG
;
A
#
# COMPACT_ATOMS: atom_id res chain seq x y z
N PHE A 1 11.57 -12.03 19.30
CA PHE A 1 12.39 -12.43 18.15
C PHE A 1 12.29 -13.93 17.94
N PHE A 2 12.22 -14.40 16.69
CA PHE A 2 12.28 -15.83 16.39
C PHE A 2 13.72 -16.18 15.98
N PHE A 3 14.52 -16.65 16.93
CA PHE A 3 15.85 -17.19 16.66
C PHE A 3 15.79 -18.72 16.79
N PRO A 4 16.37 -19.47 15.84
CA PRO A 4 16.48 -20.92 16.00
C PRO A 4 17.36 -21.27 17.21
N PRO A 5 17.19 -22.45 17.83
CA PRO A 5 17.85 -22.77 19.11
C PRO A 5 19.39 -22.65 19.08
N ASN A 6 20.02 -22.95 17.94
CA ASN A 6 21.46 -22.84 17.73
C ASN A 6 21.97 -21.38 17.67
N LEU A 7 21.09 -20.39 17.56
CA LEU A 7 21.41 -18.96 17.55
C LEU A 7 21.00 -18.26 18.85
N ARG A 8 20.91 -19.00 19.97
CA ARG A 8 20.59 -18.44 21.29
C ARG A 8 21.56 -17.32 21.71
N TRP A 9 22.85 -17.48 21.43
CA TRP A 9 23.86 -16.47 21.71
C TRP A 9 23.54 -15.12 21.06
N LEU A 10 22.92 -15.14 19.87
CA LEU A 10 22.51 -13.94 19.15
C LEU A 10 21.23 -13.33 19.73
N LEU A 11 20.26 -14.17 20.13
CA LEU A 11 19.07 -13.71 20.86
C LEU A 11 19.47 -12.96 22.14
N GLU A 12 20.41 -13.52 22.90
CA GLU A 12 20.91 -12.93 24.15
C GLU A 12 21.59 -11.59 23.87
N ALA A 13 22.50 -11.53 22.89
CA ALA A 13 23.15 -10.29 22.48
C ALA A 13 22.14 -9.21 22.03
N VAL A 14 21.15 -9.57 21.21
CA VAL A 14 20.09 -8.64 20.78
C VAL A 14 19.23 -8.18 21.95
N SER A 15 18.97 -9.06 22.92
CA SER A 15 18.16 -8.72 24.11
C SER A 15 18.89 -7.71 25.00
N VAL A 16 20.20 -7.85 25.19
CA VAL A 16 21.03 -6.88 25.90
C VAL A 16 21.04 -5.53 25.18
N ILE A 17 21.24 -5.52 23.85
CA ILE A 17 21.20 -4.27 23.08
C ILE A 17 19.82 -3.62 23.19
N ALA A 18 18.75 -4.41 23.09
CA ALA A 18 17.38 -3.92 23.17
C ALA A 18 17.13 -3.24 24.53
N SER A 19 17.50 -3.88 25.65
CA SER A 19 17.25 -3.32 26.99
C SER A 19 17.96 -2.01 27.25
N GLU A 20 19.13 -1.80 26.64
CA GLU A 20 19.92 -0.57 26.78
C GLU A 20 19.57 0.50 25.73
N SER A 21 18.98 0.13 24.59
CA SER A 21 18.68 1.06 23.48
C SER A 21 17.25 1.57 23.49
N PHE A 22 16.30 0.75 23.90
CA PHE A 22 14.88 1.12 23.94
C PHE A 22 14.17 0.39 25.09
N THR A 23 13.16 1.04 25.68
CA THR A 23 12.36 0.41 26.73
C THR A 23 11.52 -0.73 26.16
N SER A 24 10.89 -1.52 27.03
CA SER A 24 9.87 -2.48 26.59
C SER A 24 8.74 -1.79 25.81
N THR A 25 8.17 -2.50 24.83
CA THR A 25 6.90 -2.12 24.18
C THR A 25 5.83 -1.82 25.22
N SER A 26 4.96 -0.84 24.99
CA SER A 26 3.91 -0.50 25.95
C SER A 26 2.99 -1.69 26.22
N ALA A 27 2.63 -1.88 27.50
CA ALA A 27 1.80 -3.01 27.93
C ALA A 27 0.48 -3.15 27.14
N PRO A 28 -0.28 -2.07 26.82
CA PRO A 28 -1.50 -2.20 26.02
C PRO A 28 -1.28 -2.83 24.64
N ILE A 29 -0.17 -2.53 23.97
CA ILE A 29 0.17 -3.10 22.66
C ILE A 29 0.56 -4.57 22.79
N GLN A 30 1.23 -4.95 23.87
CA GLN A 30 1.50 -6.36 24.17
C GLN A 30 0.20 -7.15 24.36
N CYS A 31 -0.77 -6.59 25.11
CA CYS A 31 -2.09 -7.21 25.29
C CYS A 31 -2.86 -7.32 23.95
N ALA A 32 -2.82 -6.29 23.12
CA ALA A 32 -3.43 -6.33 21.78
C ALA A 32 -2.78 -7.39 20.89
N GLY A 33 -1.45 -7.53 20.95
CA GLY A 33 -0.71 -8.58 20.26
C GLY A 33 -1.14 -9.97 20.70
N ILE A 34 -1.22 -10.22 22.02
CA ILE A 34 -1.71 -11.49 22.56
C ILE A 34 -3.12 -11.78 22.02
N ARG A 35 -4.04 -10.80 22.07
CA ARG A 35 -5.40 -10.99 21.57
C ARG A 35 -5.41 -11.31 20.07
N ALA A 36 -4.65 -10.60 19.26
CA ALA A 36 -4.58 -10.83 17.81
C ALA A 36 -4.05 -12.25 17.49
N PHE A 37 -3.00 -12.70 18.19
CA PHE A 37 -2.39 -14.02 17.97
C PHE A 37 -3.13 -15.18 18.64
N SER A 38 -4.05 -14.92 19.58
CA SER A 38 -4.90 -15.95 20.17
C SER A 38 -5.93 -16.50 19.17
N GLY A 39 -6.14 -15.83 18.04
CA GLY A 39 -7.13 -16.21 17.04
C GLY A 39 -8.57 -16.01 17.52
N GLY A 40 -9.51 -16.66 16.81
CA GLY A 40 -10.93 -16.69 17.14
C GLY A 40 -11.82 -16.18 16.00
N PRO A 41 -13.14 -16.43 16.07
CA PRO A 41 -14.06 -16.13 14.97
C PRO A 41 -14.01 -14.66 14.51
N ASP A 42 -13.97 -13.72 15.46
CA ASP A 42 -13.98 -12.28 15.15
C ASP A 42 -12.76 -11.85 14.32
N ILE A 43 -11.56 -12.34 14.66
CA ILE A 43 -10.34 -11.96 13.94
C ILE A 43 -10.24 -12.69 12.60
N GLU A 44 -10.71 -13.94 12.53
CA GLU A 44 -10.74 -14.68 11.26
C GLU A 44 -11.73 -14.08 10.26
N ASP A 45 -12.91 -13.65 10.71
CA ASP A 45 -13.86 -12.93 9.86
C ASP A 45 -13.29 -11.58 9.44
N TYR A 46 -12.74 -10.80 10.37
CA TYR A 46 -12.07 -9.53 10.06
C TYR A 46 -10.98 -9.71 8.98
N LEU A 47 -10.11 -10.72 9.11
CA LEU A 47 -9.05 -11.00 8.15
C LEU A 47 -9.62 -11.45 6.81
N THR A 48 -10.69 -12.24 6.81
CA THR A 48 -11.38 -12.69 5.60
C THR A 48 -11.95 -11.50 4.84
N GLN A 49 -12.72 -10.63 5.49
CA GLN A 49 -13.31 -9.46 4.85
C GLN A 49 -12.23 -8.46 4.41
N SER A 50 -11.20 -8.22 5.25
CA SER A 50 -10.08 -7.34 4.90
C SER A 50 -9.36 -7.79 3.63
N ARG A 51 -9.09 -9.10 3.48
CA ARG A 51 -8.46 -9.65 2.27
C ARG A 51 -9.35 -9.48 1.04
N ARG A 52 -10.66 -9.73 1.16
CA ARG A 52 -11.62 -9.54 0.06
C ARG A 52 -11.62 -8.08 -0.41
N ILE A 53 -11.72 -7.14 0.53
CA ILE A 53 -11.74 -5.70 0.23
C ILE A 53 -10.42 -5.26 -0.42
N LEU A 54 -9.29 -5.60 0.19
CA LEU A 54 -7.97 -5.21 -0.33
C LEU A 54 -7.66 -5.84 -1.69
N SER A 55 -8.16 -7.06 -1.96
CA SER A 55 -8.04 -7.70 -3.27
C SER A 55 -8.82 -6.94 -4.34
N ALA A 56 -10.07 -6.54 -4.06
CA ALA A 56 -10.87 -5.75 -4.99
C ALA A 56 -10.26 -4.36 -5.26
N VAL A 57 -9.81 -3.69 -4.19
CA VAL A 57 -9.14 -2.39 -4.27
C VAL A 57 -7.83 -2.48 -5.05
N ALA A 58 -7.04 -3.54 -4.86
CA ALA A 58 -5.80 -3.76 -5.59
C ALA A 58 -6.06 -4.01 -7.08
N ALA A 59 -7.04 -4.87 -7.41
CA ALA A 59 -7.41 -5.14 -8.80
C ALA A 59 -7.85 -3.86 -9.52
N TYR A 60 -8.78 -3.11 -8.91
CA TYR A 60 -9.24 -1.82 -9.42
C TYR A 60 -8.06 -0.87 -9.69
N SER A 61 -7.20 -0.68 -8.69
CA SER A 61 -6.06 0.25 -8.78
C SER A 61 -5.07 -0.13 -9.88
N VAL A 62 -4.80 -1.43 -10.04
CA VAL A 62 -3.93 -1.96 -11.10
C VAL A 62 -4.52 -1.70 -12.48
N ASP A 63 -5.82 -1.97 -12.66
CA ASP A 63 -6.50 -1.78 -13.94
C ASP A 63 -6.53 -0.30 -14.33
N ARG A 64 -6.81 0.59 -13.38
CA ARG A 64 -6.75 2.05 -13.58
C ARG A 64 -5.37 2.53 -14.03
N LEU A 65 -4.30 2.06 -13.40
CA LEU A 65 -2.92 2.44 -13.78
C LEU A 65 -2.53 1.90 -15.16
N ARG A 66 -2.88 0.63 -15.44
CA ARG A 66 -2.62 0.01 -16.74
C ARG A 66 -3.38 0.71 -17.86
N ALA A 67 -4.62 1.13 -17.62
CA ALA A 67 -5.41 1.92 -18.57
C ALA A 67 -4.75 3.28 -18.88
N CYS A 68 -3.98 3.84 -17.94
CA CYS A 68 -3.19 5.06 -18.14
C CYS A 68 -1.84 4.82 -18.84
N GLY A 69 -1.53 3.57 -19.24
CA GLY A 69 -0.29 3.20 -19.91
C GLY A 69 0.88 2.89 -18.96
N ALA A 70 0.66 2.87 -17.64
CA ALA A 70 1.69 2.43 -16.70
C ALA A 70 1.84 0.90 -16.72
N LYS A 71 3.06 0.42 -16.46
CA LYS A 71 3.32 -0.99 -16.19
C LYS A 71 3.21 -1.24 -14.70
N VAL A 72 2.34 -2.18 -14.32
CA VAL A 72 2.14 -2.54 -12.91
C VAL A 72 2.08 -4.06 -12.78
N PRO A 73 2.96 -4.68 -11.98
CA PRO A 73 2.85 -6.10 -11.64
C PRO A 73 1.53 -6.38 -10.91
N SER A 74 0.92 -7.53 -11.15
CA SER A 74 -0.22 -7.97 -10.35
C SER A 74 0.25 -8.26 -8.92
N PRO A 75 -0.40 -7.71 -7.88
CA PRO A 75 0.04 -7.91 -6.50
C PRO A 75 -0.48 -9.23 -5.92
N ASP A 76 0.40 -9.97 -5.24
CA ASP A 76 0.03 -11.19 -4.50
C ASP A 76 -0.38 -10.88 -3.04
N GLY A 77 -0.19 -9.65 -2.57
CA GLY A 77 -0.52 -9.24 -1.21
C GLY A 77 -0.05 -7.83 -0.87
N ALA A 78 -0.02 -7.53 0.43
CA ALA A 78 0.19 -6.19 0.97
C ALA A 78 -0.89 -5.18 0.49
N PHE A 79 -0.58 -3.89 0.57
CA PHE A 79 -1.48 -2.79 0.23
C PHE A 79 -0.72 -1.65 -0.48
N TYR A 80 0.34 -2.02 -1.21
CA TYR A 80 1.14 -1.11 -2.02
C TYR A 80 1.24 -1.63 -3.45
N LEU A 81 1.21 -0.72 -4.41
CA LEU A 81 1.55 -0.99 -5.80
C LEU A 81 2.88 -0.32 -6.14
N PHE A 82 3.68 -0.97 -6.97
CA PHE A 82 4.90 -0.39 -7.52
C PHE A 82 4.72 -0.21 -9.03
N ALA A 83 4.38 1.01 -9.43
CA ALA A 83 4.06 1.35 -10.81
C ALA A 83 5.27 1.88 -11.55
N ASP A 84 5.43 1.47 -12.80
CA ASP A 84 6.44 1.97 -13.74
C ASP A 84 5.76 2.84 -14.82
N PHE A 85 6.03 4.13 -14.77
CA PHE A 85 5.56 5.14 -15.72
C PHE A 85 6.58 5.42 -16.84
N THR A 86 7.68 4.66 -16.93
CA THR A 86 8.66 4.77 -18.02
C THR A 86 8.04 4.66 -19.42
N PRO A 87 6.96 3.86 -19.67
CA PRO A 87 6.26 3.91 -20.96
C PRO A 87 5.73 5.30 -21.35
N LEU A 88 5.51 6.18 -20.38
CA LEU A 88 5.04 7.56 -20.56
C LEU A 88 6.19 8.59 -20.59
N ALA A 89 7.46 8.14 -20.59
CA ALA A 89 8.61 9.02 -20.44
C ALA A 89 8.66 10.16 -21.48
N ALA A 90 8.31 9.91 -22.74
CA ALA A 90 8.30 10.96 -23.76
C ALA A 90 7.28 12.07 -23.44
N LYS A 91 6.09 11.68 -22.95
CA LYS A 91 5.04 12.63 -22.54
C LYS A 91 5.47 13.42 -21.30
N LEU A 92 6.03 12.73 -20.31
CA LEU A 92 6.50 13.32 -19.06
C LEU A 92 7.69 14.25 -19.29
N ALA A 93 8.60 13.91 -20.20
CA ALA A 93 9.69 14.77 -20.64
C ALA A 93 9.20 16.06 -21.30
N GLY A 94 8.09 16.01 -22.06
CA GLY A 94 7.41 17.20 -22.60
C GLY A 94 6.92 18.18 -21.52
N ARG A 95 6.81 17.71 -20.27
CA ARG A 95 6.49 18.51 -19.07
C ARG A 95 7.71 18.82 -18.20
N GLY A 96 8.91 18.49 -18.67
CA GLY A 96 10.16 18.67 -17.93
C GLY A 96 10.39 17.67 -16.80
N LEU A 97 9.71 16.52 -16.81
CA LEU A 97 9.82 15.50 -15.76
C LEU A 97 10.72 14.36 -16.24
N TYR A 98 11.88 14.21 -15.60
CA TYR A 98 12.92 13.25 -16.00
C TYR A 98 13.29 12.26 -14.89
N SER A 99 12.75 12.44 -13.70
CA SER A 99 13.02 11.59 -12.54
C SER A 99 11.75 11.21 -11.78
N SER A 100 11.81 10.11 -11.02
CA SER A 100 10.71 9.68 -10.14
C SER A 100 10.35 10.74 -9.09
N THR A 101 11.34 11.47 -8.57
CA THR A 101 11.10 12.57 -7.61
C THR A 101 10.34 13.73 -8.25
N GLU A 102 10.73 14.17 -9.45
CA GLU A 102 10.02 15.23 -10.18
C GLU A 102 8.59 14.80 -10.54
N LEU A 103 8.42 13.55 -11.00
CA LEU A 103 7.11 12.97 -11.28
C LEU A 103 6.19 13.03 -10.06
N CYS A 104 6.64 12.53 -8.91
CA CYS A 104 5.82 12.46 -7.70
C CYS A 104 5.52 13.85 -7.15
N ARG A 105 6.50 14.77 -7.20
CA ARG A 105 6.31 16.15 -6.75
C ARG A 105 5.32 16.91 -7.63
N ALA A 106 5.46 16.83 -8.95
CA ALA A 106 4.56 17.49 -9.88
C ALA A 106 3.12 16.95 -9.78
N LEU A 107 2.97 15.63 -9.63
CA LEU A 107 1.64 15.04 -9.39
C LEU A 107 1.00 15.59 -8.11
N LEU A 108 1.77 15.66 -7.01
CA LEU A 108 1.30 16.21 -5.75
C LEU A 108 0.91 17.69 -5.88
N ASP A 109 1.78 18.50 -6.45
CA ASP A 109 1.58 19.95 -6.58
C ASP A 109 0.36 20.27 -7.48
N ASP A 110 0.17 19.51 -8.56
CA ASP A 110 -0.90 19.75 -9.53
C ASP A 110 -2.26 19.17 -9.12
N THR A 111 -2.28 18.07 -8.36
CA THR A 111 -3.51 17.29 -8.11
C THR A 111 -3.84 17.05 -6.64
N GLY A 112 -2.88 17.22 -5.75
CA GLY A 112 -2.96 16.81 -4.35
C GLY A 112 -2.76 15.31 -4.10
N VAL A 113 -2.49 14.50 -5.15
CA VAL A 113 -2.27 13.06 -5.00
C VAL A 113 -0.81 12.79 -4.61
N ALA A 114 -0.61 12.26 -3.41
CA ALA A 114 0.70 11.93 -2.88
C ALA A 114 1.07 10.46 -3.15
N ILE A 115 2.20 10.25 -3.81
CA ILE A 115 2.83 8.93 -4.01
C ILE A 115 4.32 9.04 -3.72
N LEU A 116 5.02 7.91 -3.54
CA LEU A 116 6.44 7.91 -3.17
C LEU A 116 7.32 7.55 -4.37
N PRO A 117 8.41 8.30 -4.63
CA PRO A 117 9.27 8.03 -5.78
C PRO A 117 10.03 6.72 -5.60
N GLY A 118 10.26 6.01 -6.72
CA GLY A 118 11.02 4.76 -6.73
C GLY A 118 12.45 4.91 -6.20
N SER A 119 13.03 6.11 -6.28
CA SER A 119 14.35 6.43 -5.74
C SER A 119 14.48 6.16 -4.24
N ASP A 120 13.41 6.36 -3.47
CA ASP A 120 13.39 6.12 -2.01
C ASP A 120 13.46 4.61 -1.68
N PHE A 121 13.23 3.76 -2.69
CA PHE A 121 13.28 2.30 -2.62
C PHE A 121 14.50 1.72 -3.35
N GLY A 122 15.51 2.56 -3.63
CA GLY A 122 16.75 2.12 -4.27
C GLY A 122 16.67 1.92 -5.78
N ARG A 123 15.63 2.43 -6.45
CA ARG A 123 15.58 2.48 -7.92
C ARG A 123 16.43 3.65 -8.45
N PRO A 124 16.98 3.55 -9.67
CA PRO A 124 17.60 4.69 -10.35
C PRO A 124 16.65 5.89 -10.43
N SER A 125 17.17 7.11 -10.22
CA SER A 125 16.36 8.32 -10.20
C SER A 125 15.62 8.57 -11.52
N GLY A 126 16.27 8.29 -12.66
CA GLY A 126 15.68 8.41 -14.00
C GLY A 126 14.70 7.31 -14.38
N GLU A 127 14.53 6.28 -13.54
CA GLU A 127 13.46 5.32 -13.70
C GLU A 127 12.18 5.92 -13.11
N LEU A 128 11.17 6.14 -13.96
CA LEU A 128 9.93 6.81 -13.59
C LEU A 128 8.99 5.86 -12.84
N THR A 129 9.49 5.26 -11.76
CA THR A 129 8.74 4.35 -10.89
C THR A 129 8.25 5.07 -9.64
N ALA A 130 7.13 4.60 -9.09
CA ALA A 130 6.61 5.08 -7.82
C ALA A 130 5.89 3.99 -7.04
N ARG A 131 5.91 4.11 -5.70
CA ARG A 131 5.11 3.29 -4.79
C ARG A 131 3.83 4.04 -4.40
N LEU A 132 2.69 3.38 -4.59
CA LEU A 132 1.37 3.90 -4.25
C LEU A 132 0.79 3.08 -3.09
N ALA A 133 0.25 3.75 -2.07
CA ALA A 133 -0.58 3.09 -1.06
C ALA A 133 -2.04 3.12 -1.51
N ILE A 134 -2.72 1.97 -1.48
CA ILE A 134 -4.09 1.83 -2.00
C ILE A 134 -5.15 1.75 -0.89
N VAL A 135 -4.83 2.30 0.29
CA VAL A 135 -5.67 2.18 1.50
C VAL A 135 -6.23 3.52 1.97
N ASP A 136 -6.34 4.49 1.07
CA ASP A 136 -7.01 5.76 1.37
C ASP A 136 -8.54 5.64 1.25
N PHE A 137 -9.14 4.91 2.17
CA PHE A 137 -10.60 4.77 2.29
C PHE A 137 -10.99 4.48 3.75
N ASP A 138 -12.28 4.60 4.07
CA ASP A 138 -12.75 4.24 5.41
C ASP A 138 -12.95 2.73 5.52
N GLY A 139 -11.97 2.06 6.14
CA GLY A 139 -11.99 0.62 6.34
C GLY A 139 -13.20 0.14 7.16
N ARG A 140 -13.74 0.96 8.08
CA ARG A 140 -14.92 0.58 8.87
C ARG A 140 -16.15 0.46 7.98
N TRP A 141 -16.38 1.43 7.10
CA TRP A 141 -17.52 1.38 6.18
C TRP A 141 -17.41 0.22 5.19
N ALA A 142 -16.21 -0.01 4.65
CA ALA A 142 -15.99 -1.15 3.75
C ALA A 142 -16.19 -2.50 4.47
N LEU A 143 -15.71 -2.64 5.71
CA LEU A 143 -15.87 -3.87 6.51
C LEU A 143 -17.32 -4.15 6.89
N LEU A 144 -18.14 -3.12 7.13
CA LEU A 144 -19.56 -3.29 7.41
C LEU A 144 -20.36 -3.73 6.18
N ALA A 145 -19.93 -3.33 4.98
CA ALA A 145 -20.64 -3.63 3.73
C ALA A 145 -20.21 -4.96 3.09
N ALA A 146 -18.94 -5.34 3.21
CA ALA A 146 -18.37 -6.51 2.52
C ALA A 146 -19.08 -7.86 2.77
N PRO A 147 -19.61 -8.16 3.99
CA PRO A 147 -20.33 -9.41 4.23
C PRO A 147 -21.61 -9.58 3.40
N GLU A 148 -22.29 -8.48 3.05
CA GLU A 148 -23.57 -8.49 2.33
C GLU A 148 -23.40 -8.65 0.82
N VAL A 149 -22.16 -8.59 0.31
CA VAL A 149 -21.85 -8.61 -1.11
C VAL A 149 -21.10 -9.89 -1.43
N ALA A 150 -21.61 -10.69 -2.37
CA ALA A 150 -20.99 -11.96 -2.74
C ALA A 150 -19.61 -11.78 -3.42
N THR A 151 -19.51 -10.83 -4.35
CA THR A 151 -18.29 -10.51 -5.09
C THR A 151 -18.02 -9.01 -5.00
N LEU A 152 -16.88 -8.63 -4.43
CA LEU A 152 -16.47 -7.24 -4.33
C LEU A 152 -15.79 -6.86 -5.65
N ASP A 153 -16.51 -6.12 -6.49
CA ASP A 153 -16.06 -5.70 -7.82
C ASP A 153 -15.74 -4.19 -7.85
N GLU A 154 -15.57 -3.64 -9.06
CA GLU A 154 -15.35 -2.20 -9.25
C GLU A 154 -16.48 -1.35 -8.65
N GLN A 155 -17.75 -1.77 -8.75
CA GLN A 155 -18.87 -1.01 -8.20
C GLN A 155 -18.77 -0.90 -6.68
N PHE A 156 -18.36 -1.98 -6.00
CA PHE A 156 -18.07 -1.93 -4.57
C PHE A 156 -16.98 -0.90 -4.23
N VAL A 157 -15.87 -0.88 -4.99
CA VAL A 157 -14.78 0.06 -4.76
C VAL A 157 -15.23 1.51 -4.98
N GLN A 158 -15.99 1.78 -6.04
CA GLN A 158 -16.53 3.11 -6.33
C GLN A 158 -17.45 3.61 -5.20
N GLN A 159 -18.28 2.73 -4.64
CA GLN A 159 -19.22 3.09 -3.59
C GLN A 159 -18.56 3.24 -2.20
N HIS A 160 -17.61 2.37 -1.86
CA HIS A 160 -17.07 2.28 -0.49
C HIS A 160 -15.65 2.82 -0.33
N CYS A 161 -14.95 3.12 -1.43
CA CYS A 161 -13.61 3.70 -1.43
C CYS A 161 -13.54 5.02 -2.24
N PRO A 162 -14.42 6.00 -1.99
CA PRO A 162 -14.56 7.17 -2.87
C PRO A 162 -13.30 8.04 -2.96
N ARG A 163 -12.53 8.19 -1.86
CA ARG A 163 -11.27 8.96 -1.87
C ARG A 163 -10.20 8.30 -2.74
N LEU A 164 -10.11 6.97 -2.68
CA LEU A 164 -9.24 6.19 -3.55
C LEU A 164 -9.61 6.41 -5.02
N VAL A 165 -10.90 6.29 -5.36
CA VAL A 165 -11.41 6.51 -6.72
C VAL A 165 -11.08 7.91 -7.21
N GLU A 166 -11.37 8.93 -6.39
CA GLU A 166 -11.05 10.32 -6.71
C GLU A 166 -9.55 10.53 -6.97
N ALA A 167 -8.67 9.92 -6.16
CA ALA A 167 -7.23 9.99 -6.37
C ALA A 167 -6.80 9.36 -7.71
N PHE A 168 -7.36 8.20 -8.08
CA PHE A 168 -7.09 7.57 -9.36
C PHE A 168 -7.68 8.34 -10.55
N ASP A 169 -8.82 9.00 -10.39
CA ASP A 169 -9.41 9.87 -11.40
C ASP A 169 -8.53 11.09 -11.68
N ARG A 170 -8.04 11.75 -10.61
CA ARG A 170 -7.11 12.86 -10.72
C ARG A 170 -5.78 12.44 -11.36
N LEU A 171 -5.22 11.31 -10.93
CA LEU A 171 -3.99 10.75 -11.50
C LEU A 171 -4.18 10.42 -12.98
N ALA A 172 -5.28 9.75 -13.34
CA ALA A 172 -5.58 9.39 -14.72
C ALA A 172 -5.77 10.64 -15.60
N GLY A 173 -6.50 11.65 -15.12
CA GLY A 173 -6.68 12.91 -15.83
C GLY A 173 -5.38 13.70 -16.01
N TRP A 174 -4.45 13.60 -15.05
CA TRP A 174 -3.14 14.25 -15.10
C TRP A 174 -2.14 13.53 -16.01
N LEU A 175 -2.26 12.21 -16.15
CA LEU A 175 -1.48 11.39 -17.07
C LEU A 175 -2.06 11.34 -18.49
N GLY A 176 -3.36 11.59 -18.66
CA GLY A 176 -4.12 11.67 -19.92
C GLY A 176 -3.81 12.90 -20.75
#